data_AF-A0A428X3K2-F1
#
_entry.id   AF-A0A428X3K2-F1
#
_cell.length_a   1.000
_cell.length_b   1.000
_cell.length_c   1.000
_cell.angle_alpha   90.00
_cell.angle_beta   90.00
_cell.angle_gamma   90.00
#
_symmetry.space_group_name_H-M   'P 1'
#
loop_
_entity.id
_entity.type
_entity.pdbx_description
1 polymer ?
#
loop_
_entity_poly.entity_id
_entity_poly.type
_entity_poly.pdbx_seq_one_letter_code
_entity_poly.pdbx_strand_id
1 'polypeptide(L)'
;MAEPAAPLSHPRLELSLVEARTRFVQLARLAGLTQQTTVVTEDGRPLAAIVPIEAPRPEPERPNPAAAAGWVRRIDKLRAEFRRQHVGLEQALDEAWRELDRLRPPGADREVDALRAAHADLRRP
;
A
#
# COMPACT_ATOMS: atom_id res chain seq x y z
N MET A 1 15.32 27.11 -44.66
CA MET A 1 14.95 25.71 -44.37
C MET A 1 15.17 25.51 -42.88
N ALA A 2 14.11 25.53 -42.07
CA ALA A 2 14.23 25.40 -40.62
C ALA A 2 14.39 23.92 -40.26
N GLU A 3 15.48 23.58 -39.58
CA GLU A 3 15.69 22.28 -38.94
C GLU A 3 14.58 22.02 -37.90
N PRO A 4 13.92 20.85 -37.89
CA PRO A 4 13.01 20.52 -36.81
C PRO A 4 13.81 20.30 -35.52
N ALA A 5 13.39 20.99 -34.45
CA ALA A 5 14.00 20.87 -33.13
C ALA A 5 14.02 19.40 -32.66
N ALA A 6 15.21 18.91 -32.27
CA ALA A 6 15.36 17.60 -31.65
C ALA A 6 14.56 17.52 -30.33
N PRO A 7 13.89 16.40 -30.02
CA PRO A 7 13.16 16.28 -28.75
C PRO A 7 14.15 16.28 -27.59
N LEU A 8 13.94 17.23 -26.67
CA LEU A 8 14.72 17.34 -25.43
C LEU A 8 14.57 16.04 -24.63
N SER A 9 15.68 15.35 -24.39
CA SER A 9 15.70 14.17 -23.52
C SER A 9 15.50 14.63 -22.09
N HIS A 10 14.25 14.65 -21.62
CA HIS A 10 13.95 14.97 -20.23
C HIS A 10 14.67 13.96 -19.30
N PRO A 11 15.25 14.42 -18.18
CA PRO A 11 15.93 13.54 -17.25
C PRO A 11 14.93 12.52 -16.67
N ARG A 12 15.21 11.24 -16.92
CA ARG A 12 14.41 10.08 -16.52
C ARG A 12 14.90 9.58 -15.17
N LEU A 13 14.03 9.64 -14.16
CA LEU A 13 14.32 9.05 -12.84
C LEU A 13 13.84 7.60 -12.85
N GLU A 14 14.71 6.63 -12.54
CA GLU A 14 14.34 5.23 -12.42
C GLU A 14 14.22 4.81 -10.96
N LEU A 15 13.14 4.11 -10.60
CA LEU A 15 12.85 3.66 -9.24
C LEU A 15 12.26 2.26 -9.25
N SER A 16 12.54 1.49 -8.19
CA SER A 16 11.91 0.18 -8.01
C SER A 16 10.41 0.29 -7.73
N LEU A 17 9.65 -0.76 -8.03
CA LEU A 17 8.22 -0.85 -7.69
C LEU A 17 7.96 -0.68 -6.18
N VAL A 18 8.86 -1.19 -5.34
CA VAL A 18 8.77 -1.08 -3.87
C VAL A 18 8.87 0.39 -3.43
N GLU A 19 9.83 1.13 -3.98
CA GLU A 19 10.00 2.56 -3.69
C GLU A 19 8.86 3.39 -4.26
N ALA A 20 8.42 3.08 -5.49
CA ALA A 20 7.30 3.74 -6.13
C ALA A 20 6.01 3.58 -5.33
N ARG A 21 5.72 2.38 -4.80
CA ARG A 21 4.55 2.13 -3.93
C ARG A 21 4.63 2.93 -2.64
N THR A 22 5.81 3.01 -2.03
CA THR A 22 6.01 3.70 -0.75
C THR A 22 5.87 5.22 -0.90
N ARG A 23 6.35 5.80 -2.01
CA ARG A 23 6.42 7.26 -2.21
C ARG A 23 5.49 7.78 -3.31
N PHE A 24 4.49 7.00 -3.71
CA PHE A 24 3.67 7.28 -4.88
C PHE A 24 3.13 8.72 -4.95
N VAL A 25 2.55 9.21 -3.84
CA VAL A 25 1.98 10.56 -3.77
C VAL A 25 3.04 11.65 -3.96
N GLN A 26 4.24 11.45 -3.41
CA GLN A 26 5.35 12.40 -3.57
C GLN A 26 5.85 12.40 -5.01
N LEU A 27 6.01 11.23 -5.62
CA LEU A 27 6.46 11.08 -7.01
C LEU A 27 5.46 11.67 -8.00
N ALA A 28 4.16 11.47 -7.78
CA ALA A 28 3.11 12.07 -8.61
C ALA A 28 3.10 13.60 -8.53
N ARG A 29 3.30 14.17 -7.33
CA ARG A 29 3.42 15.63 -7.15
C ARG A 29 4.70 16.18 -7.77
N LEU A 30 5.81 15.46 -7.58
CA LEU A 30 7.11 15.85 -8.13
C LEU A 30 7.05 15.88 -9.66
N ALA A 31 6.48 14.85 -10.30
CA ALA A 31 6.30 14.81 -11.74
C ALA A 31 5.57 16.06 -12.27
N GLY A 32 4.47 16.47 -11.64
CA GLY A 32 3.75 17.69 -12.02
C GLY A 32 4.53 19.00 -11.80
N LEU A 33 5.36 19.06 -10.75
CA LEU A 33 6.16 20.24 -10.42
C LEU A 33 7.41 20.39 -11.31
N THR A 34 8.11 19.28 -11.55
CA THR A 34 9.40 19.28 -12.24
C THR A 34 9.27 18.94 -13.72
N GLN A 35 8.06 18.56 -14.18
CA GLN A 35 7.82 18.05 -15.52
C GLN A 35 8.73 16.85 -15.85
N GLN A 36 9.13 16.08 -14.83
CA GLN A 36 9.99 14.92 -14.98
C GLN A 36 9.18 13.63 -15.03
N THR A 37 9.57 12.74 -15.94
CA THR A 37 9.03 11.39 -16.01
C THR A 37 9.81 10.48 -15.07
N THR A 38 9.10 9.79 -14.18
CA THR A 38 9.66 8.76 -13.31
C THR A 38 9.27 7.39 -13.83
N VAL A 39 10.23 6.50 -14.05
CA VAL A 39 9.98 5.14 -14.53
C VAL A 39 10.11 4.16 -13.39
N VAL A 40 9.08 3.34 -13.24
CA VAL A 40 8.97 2.30 -12.24
C VAL A 40 9.46 1.01 -12.87
N THR A 41 10.42 0.37 -12.22
CA THR A 41 11.02 -0.90 -12.65
C THR A 41 10.71 -2.02 -11.67
N GLU A 42 10.64 -3.24 -12.17
CA GLU A 42 10.57 -4.47 -11.40
C GLU A 42 11.68 -5.39 -11.93
N ASP A 43 12.57 -5.85 -11.06
CA ASP A 43 13.76 -6.64 -11.43
C ASP A 43 14.61 -6.03 -12.55
N GLY A 44 14.77 -4.69 -12.52
CA GLY A 44 15.52 -3.94 -13.54
C GLY A 44 14.79 -3.81 -14.88
N ARG A 45 13.56 -4.31 -15.00
CA ARG A 45 12.73 -4.18 -16.20
C ARG A 45 11.69 -3.07 -16.01
N PRO A 46 11.49 -2.19 -17.00
CA PRO A 46 10.47 -1.14 -16.90
C PRO A 46 9.07 -1.75 -16.86
N LEU A 47 8.31 -1.41 -15.81
CA LEU A 47 6.95 -1.88 -15.57
C LEU A 47 5.92 -0.77 -15.81
N ALA A 48 6.20 0.46 -15.39
CA ALA A 48 5.30 1.60 -15.53
C ALA A 48 6.05 2.93 -15.58
N ALA A 49 5.34 4.01 -15.90
CA ALA A 49 5.86 5.38 -15.81
C ALA A 49 4.85 6.31 -15.15
N ILE A 50 5.35 7.19 -14.28
CA ILE A 50 4.65 8.34 -13.74
C ILE A 50 5.07 9.53 -14.60
N VAL A 51 4.17 9.98 -15.46
CA VAL A 51 4.38 11.10 -16.36
C VAL A 51 3.67 12.34 -15.84
N PRO A 52 4.25 13.54 -16.02
CA PRO A 52 3.46 14.76 -15.89
C PRO A 52 2.34 14.73 -16.92
N ILE A 53 1.13 15.05 -16.49
CA ILE A 53 0.07 15.39 -17.43
C ILE A 53 0.21 16.89 -17.64
N GLU A 54 0.44 17.33 -18.88
CA GLU A 54 0.13 18.72 -19.25
C GLU A 54 -1.39 18.90 -19.17
N ALA A 55 -1.90 19.01 -17.95
CA ALA A 55 -3.27 19.39 -17.73
C ALA A 55 -3.34 20.91 -17.91
N PRO A 56 -4.32 21.46 -18.65
CA PRO A 56 -4.60 22.88 -18.57
C PRO A 56 -4.75 23.24 -17.10
N ARG A 57 -3.99 24.24 -16.64
CA ARG A 57 -3.94 24.68 -15.23
C ARG A 57 -5.39 24.79 -14.74
N PRO A 58 -5.86 23.92 -13.83
CA PRO A 58 -7.23 24.01 -13.37
C PRO A 58 -7.39 25.32 -12.62
N GLU A 59 -8.40 26.10 -12.97
CA GLU A 59 -8.91 27.12 -12.05
C GLU A 59 -9.12 26.45 -10.68
N PRO A 60 -8.84 27.14 -9.56
CA PRO A 60 -8.97 26.55 -8.24
C PRO A 60 -10.40 26.01 -8.06
N GLU A 61 -10.52 24.68 -8.18
CA GLU A 61 -11.78 23.98 -8.03
C GLU A 61 -12.24 24.20 -6.60
N ARG A 62 -13.38 24.89 -6.43
CA ARG A 62 -13.95 25.09 -5.10
C ARG A 62 -14.23 23.71 -4.51
N PRO A 63 -13.80 23.43 -3.26
CA PRO A 63 -13.98 22.11 -2.67
C PRO A 63 -15.47 21.75 -2.70
N ASN A 64 -15.79 20.64 -3.37
CA ASN A 64 -17.15 20.12 -3.41
C ASN A 64 -17.40 19.32 -2.11
N PRO A 65 -18.18 19.86 -1.15
CA PRO A 65 -18.38 19.22 0.15
C PRO A 65 -19.10 17.86 0.01
N ALA A 66 -19.90 17.67 -1.03
CA ALA A 66 -20.57 16.39 -1.29
C ALA A 66 -19.57 15.31 -1.73
N ALA A 67 -18.57 15.66 -2.54
CA ALA A 67 -17.50 14.74 -2.93
C ALA A 67 -16.61 14.37 -1.73
N ALA A 68 -16.29 15.33 -0.86
CA ALA A 68 -15.54 15.10 0.36
C ALA A 68 -16.32 14.20 1.35
N ALA A 69 -17.62 14.44 1.54
CA ALA A 69 -18.48 13.61 2.38
C ALA A 69 -18.58 12.16 1.84
N GLY A 70 -18.65 11.99 0.52
CA GLY A 70 -18.65 10.67 -0.12
C GLY A 70 -17.34 9.89 0.06
N TRP A 71 -16.21 10.59 0.12
CA TRP A 71 -14.90 9.99 0.40
C TRP A 71 -14.73 9.59 1.87
N VAL A 72 -15.12 10.46 2.80
CA VAL A 72 -15.11 10.15 4.25
C VAL A 72 -15.94 8.91 4.54
N ARG A 73 -17.16 8.84 4.00
CA ARG A 73 -18.05 7.69 4.18
C ARG A 73 -17.46 6.38 3.62
N ARG A 74 -16.73 6.45 2.51
CA ARG A 74 -16.03 5.28 1.93
C ARG A 74 -14.88 4.81 2.83
N ILE A 75 -14.09 5.74 3.36
CA ILE A 75 -12.99 5.43 4.27
C ILE A 75 -13.52 4.80 5.57
N ASP A 76 -14.61 5.32 6.13
CA ASP A 76 -15.20 4.77 7.35
C ASP A 76 -15.77 3.37 7.13
N LYS A 77 -16.40 3.12 5.97
CA LYS A 77 -16.87 1.79 5.59
C LYS A 77 -15.71 0.80 5.51
N LEU A 78 -14.62 1.18 4.83
CA LEU A 78 -13.43 0.37 4.70
C LEU A 78 -12.82 0.05 6.07
N ARG A 79 -12.67 1.05 6.95
CA ARG A 79 -12.17 0.85 8.32
C ARG A 79 -13.05 -0.10 9.12
N ALA A 80 -14.37 0.02 9.01
CA ALA A 80 -15.29 -0.87 9.71
C ALA A 80 -15.18 -2.32 9.20
N GLU A 81 -14.96 -2.51 7.91
CA GLU A 81 -14.76 -3.83 7.30
C GLU A 81 -13.45 -4.48 7.72
N PHE A 82 -12.34 -3.74 7.67
CA PHE A 82 -11.05 -4.21 8.18
C PHE A 82 -11.11 -4.59 9.67
N ARG A 83 -11.79 -3.79 10.50
CA ARG A 83 -11.98 -4.13 11.92
C ARG A 83 -12.77 -5.43 12.11
N ARG A 84 -13.83 -5.65 11.33
CA ARG A 84 -14.60 -6.91 11.40
C ARG A 84 -13.76 -8.11 10.96
N GLN A 85 -12.98 -7.96 9.90
CA GLN A 85 -12.06 -9.01 9.45
C GLN A 85 -11.00 -9.32 10.50
N HIS A 86 -10.47 -8.30 11.17
CA HIS A 86 -9.47 -8.47 12.23
C HIS A 86 -10.05 -9.23 13.44
N VAL A 87 -11.26 -8.87 13.88
CA VAL A 87 -11.94 -9.61 14.96
C VAL A 87 -12.22 -11.06 14.57
N GLY A 88 -12.64 -11.30 13.32
CA GLY A 88 -12.83 -12.67 12.83
C GLY A 88 -11.54 -13.49 12.79
N LEU A 89 -10.41 -12.85 12.46
CA LEU A 89 -9.09 -13.47 12.48
C LEU A 89 -8.61 -13.77 13.91
N GLU A 90 -8.78 -12.83 14.85
CA GLU A 90 -8.48 -13.06 16.27
C GLU A 90 -9.26 -14.27 16.80
N GLN A 91 -10.56 -14.35 16.50
CA GLN A 91 -11.40 -15.48 16.92
C GLN A 91 -10.95 -16.82 16.31
N ALA A 92 -10.59 -16.83 15.03
CA ALA A 92 -10.11 -18.04 14.35
C ALA A 92 -8.75 -18.51 14.92
N LEU A 93 -7.87 -17.57 15.29
CA LEU A 93 -6.59 -17.88 15.95
C LEU A 93 -6.82 -18.47 17.35
N ASP A 94 -7.73 -17.90 18.13
CA ASP A 94 -8.07 -18.43 19.46
C ASP A 94 -8.67 -19.84 19.38
N GLU A 95 -9.50 -20.10 18.36
CA GLU A 95 -10.08 -21.43 18.13
C GLU A 95 -9.01 -22.44 17.68
N ALA A 96 -8.10 -22.05 16.80
CA ALA A 96 -6.98 -22.89 16.38
C ALA A 96 -6.06 -23.26 17.56
N TRP A 97 -5.78 -22.31 18.46
CA TRP A 97 -5.00 -22.60 19.67
C TRP A 97 -5.72 -23.54 20.63
N ARG A 98 -7.04 -23.37 20.83
CA ARG A 98 -7.85 -24.29 21.65
C ARG A 98 -7.83 -25.71 21.10
N GLU A 99 -7.92 -25.86 19.79
CA GLU A 99 -7.89 -27.16 19.13
C GLU A 99 -6.49 -27.81 19.22
N LEU A 100 -5.43 -27.01 19.07
CA LEU A 100 -4.06 -27.47 19.26
C LEU A 100 -3.81 -27.96 20.70
N ASP A 101 -4.30 -27.22 21.70
CA ASP A 101 -4.19 -27.60 23.12
C ASP A 101 -4.96 -28.89 23.45
N ARG A 102 -6.08 -29.14 22.75
CA ARG A 102 -6.85 -30.39 22.87
C ARG A 102 -6.09 -31.60 22.33
N LEU A 103 -5.39 -31.45 21.21
CA LEU A 103 -4.64 -32.53 20.54
C LEU A 103 -3.25 -32.77 21.14
N ARG A 104 -2.64 -31.72 21.69
CA ARG A 104 -1.27 -31.72 22.21
C ARG A 104 -1.21 -30.89 23.50
N PRO A 105 -1.52 -31.47 24.67
CA PRO A 105 -1.43 -30.74 25.92
C PRO A 105 0.00 -30.23 26.19
N PRO A 106 0.17 -29.19 27.02
CA PRO A 106 1.49 -28.64 27.36
C PRO A 106 2.47 -29.73 27.84
N GLY A 107 3.70 -29.72 27.33
CA GLY A 107 4.71 -30.72 27.66
C GLY A 107 4.60 -32.04 26.88
N ALA A 108 3.56 -32.24 26.07
CA ALA A 108 3.43 -33.42 25.22
C ALA A 108 4.31 -33.35 23.96
N ASP A 109 4.67 -32.15 23.50
CA ASP A 109 5.46 -31.93 22.29
C ASP A 109 6.31 -30.66 22.41
N ARG A 110 7.62 -30.82 22.28
CA ARG A 110 8.60 -29.72 22.42
C ARG A 110 8.51 -28.68 21.30
N GLU A 111 8.16 -29.08 20.08
CA GLU A 111 8.03 -28.13 18.97
C GLU A 111 6.79 -27.26 19.15
N VAL A 112 5.69 -27.87 19.63
CA VAL A 112 4.46 -27.16 19.96
C VAL A 112 4.66 -26.23 21.15
N ASP A 113 5.43 -26.63 22.16
CA ASP A 113 5.79 -25.78 23.29
C ASP A 113 6.68 -24.59 22.88
N ALA A 114 7.62 -24.80 21.94
CA ALA A 114 8.40 -23.70 21.37
C ALA A 114 7.51 -22.73 20.59
N LEU A 115 6.53 -23.24 19.82
CA LEU A 115 5.56 -22.42 19.10
C LEU A 115 4.71 -21.57 20.07
N ARG A 116 4.27 -22.15 21.20
CA ARG A 116 3.55 -21.43 22.26
C ARG A 116 4.38 -20.31 22.86
N ALA A 117 5.66 -20.56 23.13
CA ALA A 117 6.55 -19.56 23.70
C ALA A 117 6.80 -18.41 22.71
N ALA A 118 6.96 -18.72 21.42
CA ALA A 118 7.21 -17.74 20.36
C ALA A 118 6.03 -16.80 20.09
N HIS A 119 4.80 -17.25 20.32
CA HIS A 119 3.56 -16.48 20.05
C HIS A 119 2.78 -16.14 21.33
N ALA A 120 3.46 -16.08 22.48
CA ALA A 120 2.84 -15.80 23.77
C ALA A 120 2.20 -14.40 23.82
N ASP A 121 2.70 -13.46 23.03
CA ASP A 121 2.20 -12.09 22.85
C ASP A 121 0.85 -12.03 22.10
N LEU A 122 0.59 -13.02 21.24
CA LEU A 122 -0.66 -13.12 20.47
C LEU A 122 -1.77 -13.86 21.22
N ARG A 123 -1.44 -14.57 22.30
CA ARG A 123 -2.42 -15.27 23.14
C ARG A 123 -2.97 -14.29 24.17
N ARG A 124 -4.28 -14.01 24.14
CA ARG A 124 -4.94 -13.35 25.28
C ARG A 124 -5.00 -14.30 26.48
N PRO A 125 -4.90 -13.78 27.72
CA PRO A 125 -5.07 -14.57 28.94
C PRO A 125 -6.50 -15.11 29.09
#